data_AF-A0A3D2UP14-F1
#
_entry.id   AF-A0A3D2UP14-F1
#
_cell.length_a   1.000
_cell.length_b   1.000
_cell.length_c   1.000
_cell.angle_alpha   90.00
_cell.angle_beta   90.00
_cell.angle_gamma   90.00
#
_symmetry.space_group_name_H-M   'P 1'
#
loop_
_entity.id
_entity.type
_entity.pdbx_description
1 polymer ?
#
loop_
_entity_poly.entity_id
_entity_poly.type
_entity_poly.pdbx_seq_one_letter_code
_entity_poly.pdbx_strand_id
1 'polypeptide(L)' 'MKSRVQELAERINMSVDEFVGEMRKLGCSEPTALKIWRGEYEEFESFEDNNIQLSNLRKAAVILKVGTGTLIPK' A
#
# COMPACT_ATOMS: atom_id res chain seq x y z
N MET A 1 -10.61 4.20 11.66
CA MET A 1 -9.15 4.37 11.90
C MET A 1 -8.50 4.56 10.55
N LYS A 2 -7.52 5.46 10.40
CA LYS A 2 -6.82 5.60 9.12
C LYS A 2 -5.80 4.47 8.98
N SER A 3 -5.60 3.96 7.77
CA SER A 3 -4.52 3.01 7.48
C SER A 3 -3.17 3.71 7.49
N ARG A 4 -2.08 2.94 7.64
CA ARG A 4 -0.72 3.49 7.54
C ARG A 4 -0.46 4.14 6.17
N VAL A 5 -1.01 3.57 5.10
CA VAL A 5 -0.94 4.15 3.75
C VAL A 5 -1.59 5.52 3.70
N GLN A 6 -2.79 5.67 4.29
CA GLN A 6 -3.50 6.96 4.35
C GLN A 6 -2.71 8.01 5.14
N GLU A 7 -2.14 7.65 6.29
CA GLU A 7 -1.30 8.55 7.08
C GLU A 7 -0.07 9.04 6.32
N LEU A 8 0.56 8.16 5.52
CA LEU A 8 1.74 8.50 4.74
C LEU A 8 1.38 9.32 3.50
N ALA A 9 0.28 9.00 2.83
CA ALA A 9 -0.23 9.74 1.69
C ALA A 9 -0.58 11.20 2.07
N GLU A 10 -1.19 11.41 3.24
CA GLU A 10 -1.50 12.75 3.75
C GLU A 10 -0.26 13.62 3.93
N ARG A 11 0.89 13.06 4.35
CA ARG A 11 2.14 13.80 4.53
C ARG A 11 2.71 14.35 3.23
N ILE A 12 2.33 13.75 2.09
CA ILE A 12 2.77 14.15 0.76
C ILE A 12 1.62 14.74 -0.07
N ASN A 13 0.49 15.09 0.56
CA ASN A 13 -0.72 15.62 -0.07
C ASN A 13 -1.24 14.73 -1.23
N MET A 14 -1.16 13.41 -1.07
CA MET A 14 -1.62 12.45 -2.08
C MET A 14 -3.05 11.98 -1.79
N SER A 15 -3.92 12.14 -2.78
CA SER A 15 -5.29 11.63 -2.76
C SER A 15 -5.35 10.12 -3.04
N VAL A 16 -6.51 9.50 -2.76
CA VAL A 16 -6.75 8.09 -3.10
C VAL A 16 -6.67 7.84 -4.61
N ASP A 17 -7.20 8.74 -5.43
CA ASP A 17 -7.21 8.59 -6.89
C ASP A 17 -5.79 8.66 -7.46
N GLU A 18 -4.96 9.58 -6.96
CA GLU A 18 -3.54 9.67 -7.32
C GLU A 18 -2.79 8.40 -6.90
N PHE A 19 -2.98 7.94 -5.66
CA PHE A 19 -2.35 6.72 -5.17
C PHE A 19 -2.72 5.50 -6.03
N VAL A 20 -4.02 5.32 -6.33
CA VAL A 20 -4.50 4.23 -7.19
C VAL A 20 -3.93 4.37 -8.60
N GLY A 21 -3.90 5.59 -9.16
CA GLY A 21 -3.32 5.88 -10.46
C GLY A 21 -1.85 5.45 -10.55
N GLU A 22 -1.03 5.83 -9.56
CA GLU A 22 0.38 5.44 -9.50
C GLU A 22 0.56 3.92 -9.30
N MET A 23 -0.26 3.29 -8.45
CA MET A 23 -0.23 1.84 -8.26
C MET A 23 -0.51 1.08 -9.57
N ARG A 24 -1.45 1.57 -10.38
CA ARG A 24 -1.75 0.99 -11.70
C ARG A 24 -0.59 1.11 -12.68
N LYS A 25 0.15 2.22 -12.66
CA LYS A 25 1.38 2.39 -13.47
C LYS A 25 2.45 1.35 -13.12
N LEU A 26 2.46 0.86 -11.87
CA LEU A 26 3.35 -0.21 -11.40
C LEU A 26 2.75 -1.62 -11.57
N GLY A 27 1.71 -1.78 -12.38
CA GLY A 27 1.09 -3.07 -12.66
C GLY A 27 0.34 -3.66 -11.46
N CYS A 28 -0.19 -2.83 -10.56
CA CYS A 28 -1.16 -3.24 -9.56
C CYS A 28 -2.58 -3.06 -10.11
N SER A 29 -3.47 -4.03 -9.88
CA SER A 29 -4.88 -3.84 -10.21
C SER A 29 -5.51 -2.80 -9.27
N GLU A 30 -6.53 -2.11 -9.76
CA GLU A 30 -7.28 -1.13 -8.97
C GLU A 30 -7.92 -1.74 -7.71
N PRO A 31 -8.58 -2.92 -7.76
CA PRO A 31 -9.08 -3.58 -6.55
C PRO A 31 -7.98 -3.78 -5.51
N THR A 32 -6.80 -4.25 -5.92
CA THR A 32 -5.68 -4.47 -4.99
C THR A 32 -5.12 -3.15 -4.44
N ALA A 33 -5.02 -2.10 -5.25
CA ALA A 33 -4.59 -0.79 -4.80
C ALA A 33 -5.55 -0.23 -3.72
N LEU A 34 -6.86 -0.41 -3.90
CA LEU A 34 -7.87 -0.01 -2.93
C LEU A 34 -7.81 -0.82 -1.63
N LYS A 35 -7.52 -2.13 -1.70
CA LYS A 35 -7.28 -2.95 -0.50
C LYS A 35 -6.10 -2.43 0.31
N ILE A 36 -5.00 -2.08 -0.39
CA ILE A 36 -3.81 -1.50 0.22
C ILE A 36 -4.13 -0.13 0.83
N TRP A 37 -4.86 0.72 0.11
CA TRP A 37 -5.30 2.02 0.62
C TRP A 37 -6.11 1.89 1.92
N ARG A 38 -6.99 0.87 2.00
CA ARG A 38 -7.81 0.59 3.19
C ARG A 38 -7.04 -0.04 4.34
N GLY A 39 -5.77 -0.44 4.14
CA GLY A 39 -4.98 -1.09 5.17
C GLY A 39 -5.35 -2.55 5.40
N GLU A 40 -6.01 -3.24 4.46
CA GLU A 40 -6.41 -4.65 4.62
C GLU A 40 -5.20 -5.58 4.90
N TYR A 41 -3.98 -5.14 4.56
CA TYR A 41 -2.76 -5.89 4.85
C TYR A 41 -2.27 -5.79 6.29
N GLU A 42 -2.78 -4.82 7.05
CA GLU A 42 -2.39 -4.59 8.44
C GLU A 42 -2.96 -5.69 9.37
N GLU A 43 -3.92 -6.46 8.88
CA GLU A 43 -4.58 -7.56 9.58
C GLU A 43 -3.96 -8.94 9.25
N PHE A 44 -2.92 -9.01 8.41
CA PHE A 44 -2.32 -10.29 8.04
C PHE A 44 -1.37 -10.82 9.12
N GLU A 45 -1.62 -12.06 9.57
CA GLU A 45 -0.84 -12.72 10.63
C GLU A 45 0.41 -13.47 10.10
N SER A 46 0.48 -13.79 8.80
CA SER A 46 1.65 -14.46 8.21
C SER A 46 1.89 -14.05 6.76
N PHE A 47 3.16 -13.80 6.41
CA PHE A 47 3.60 -13.46 5.04
C PHE A 47 3.46 -14.61 4.03
N GLU A 48 3.14 -15.83 4.50
CA GLU A 48 2.93 -16.97 3.62
C GLU A 48 1.60 -16.89 2.85
N ASP A 49 0.70 -15.99 3.25
CA ASP A 49 -0.48 -15.63 2.45
C ASP A 49 -0.06 -14.77 1.24
N ASN A 50 0.50 -15.46 0.25
CA ASN A 50 0.86 -14.99 -1.08
C ASN A 50 2.00 -13.95 -1.14
N ASN A 51 3.10 -14.36 -1.77
CA ASN A 51 4.15 -13.52 -2.38
C ASN A 51 3.64 -12.28 -3.17
N ILE A 52 2.36 -12.25 -3.51
CA ILE A 52 1.64 -11.14 -4.17
C ILE A 52 1.47 -9.92 -3.25
N GLN A 53 1.50 -10.07 -1.93
CA GLN A 53 1.33 -8.92 -1.01
C GLN A 53 2.61 -8.09 -0.88
N LEU A 54 3.79 -8.72 -0.69
CA LEU A 54 5.04 -7.99 -0.55
C LEU A 54 5.42 -7.21 -1.83
N SER A 55 5.13 -7.77 -3.00
CA SER A 55 5.33 -7.08 -4.28
C SER A 55 4.48 -5.81 -4.37
N ASN A 56 3.20 -5.87 -3.99
CA ASN A 56 2.34 -4.69 -4.04
C ASN A 56 2.63 -3.69 -2.91
N LEU A 57 3.06 -4.14 -1.73
CA LEU A 57 3.54 -3.25 -0.66
C LEU A 57 4.84 -2.54 -1.05
N ARG A 58 5.75 -3.19 -1.79
CA ARG A 58 6.94 -2.52 -2.35
C ARG A 58 6.56 -1.40 -3.32
N LYS A 59 5.55 -1.63 -4.19
CA LYS A 59 5.03 -0.60 -5.09
C LYS A 59 4.44 0.58 -4.31
N ALA A 60 3.62 0.30 -3.30
CA ALA A 60 3.06 1.33 -2.43
C ALA A 60 4.16 2.12 -1.70
N ALA A 61 5.19 1.45 -1.20
CA ALA A 61 6.33 2.07 -0.53
C ALA A 61 7.11 3.01 -1.47
N VAL A 62 7.31 2.61 -2.73
CA VAL A 62 7.91 3.46 -3.78
C VAL A 62 7.09 4.73 -4.00
N ILE A 63 5.76 4.60 -4.14
CA ILE A 63 4.85 5.74 -4.37
C ILE A 63 4.85 6.69 -3.17
N LEU A 64 4.81 6.14 -1.96
CA LEU A 64 4.81 6.90 -0.70
C LEU A 64 6.20 7.41 -0.29
N LYS A 65 7.26 7.08 -1.05
CA LYS A 65 8.64 7.47 -0.79
C LYS A 65 9.15 7.02 0.59
N VAL A 66 8.78 5.80 1.00
CA VAL A 66 9.22 5.16 2.24
C VAL A 66 9.86 3.80 1.99
N GLY A 67 10.56 3.26 2.98
CA GLY A 67 11.01 1.87 2.93
C GLY A 67 9.85 0.90 3.17
N THR A 68 9.84 -0.25 2.47
CA THR A 68 8.78 -1.28 2.57
C THR A 68 8.52 -1.73 4.00
N GLY A 69 9.55 -1.80 4.86
CA GLY A 69 9.41 -2.13 6.28
C GLY A 69 8.51 -1.17 7.08
N THR A 70 8.20 0.01 6.53
CA THR A 70 7.25 0.97 7.12
C THR A 70 5.80 0.54 6.93
N LEU A 71 5.53 -0.31 5.93
CA LEU A 71 4.20 -0.84 5.59
C LEU A 71 4.02 -2.29 6.02
N ILE A 72 5.07 -2.90 6.59
CA ILE A 72 5.00 -4.29 7.06
C ILE A 72 4.43 -4.27 8.49
N PRO A 73 3.37 -5.06 8.79
CA PRO A 73 2.85 -5.21 10.15
C PRO A 73 3.95 -5.73 11.11
N LYS A 74 3.92 -5.27 12.36
CA LYS A 74 4.91 -5.64 13.40
C LYS A 74 4.45 -6.83 14.21
#